data_AF-A0A7M7SZL5-F1
#
_entry.id   AF-A0A7M7SZL5-F1
#
_cell.length_a   1.000
_cell.length_b   1.000
_cell.length_c   1.000
_cell.angle_alpha   90.00
_cell.angle_beta   90.00
_cell.angle_gamma   90.00
#
_symmetry.space_group_name_H-M   'P 1'
#
loop_
_entity.id
_entity.type
_entity.pdbx_description
1 polymer ?
#
loop_
_entity_poly.entity_id
_entity_poly.type
_entity_poly.pdbx_seq_one_letter_code
_entity_poly.pdbx_strand_id
1 'polypeptide(L)'
;MVNELDYVPWKAVLGFLSHIRDMFGTYSGYGHLESYMQQQVQTLYNAVGWDDDPETDPHLEQLNRINNIETSCKYSNQDCLDKASALYRQYMENDVNNTEDRADYDINPITPNLKKTVYCYGIQEGGQKEWNFGWKKFTEDKTKHSIWLKALSCSKRPWILNRFLYYSLNTTHLAKRDSSVIIKYVSQNAVGRALAWNFVRNEWDNLKEYYGGDELSKNTGLQNMISDVTANFNTPLELQDLLAFGEDKDFGSAKSKYAKAIKKIQTNIAWIENYAKTVSQWLEGAVPMDGE
;
A
#
# COMPACT_ATOMS: atom_id res chain seq x y z
N MET A 1 -3.07 24.33 0.53
CA MET A 1 -1.75 23.75 0.85
C MET A 1 -0.65 24.22 -0.10
N VAL A 2 -0.98 24.79 -1.27
CA VAL A 2 -0.03 25.24 -2.31
C VAL A 2 1.24 25.96 -1.83
N ASN A 3 1.18 26.80 -0.79
CA ASN A 3 2.35 27.56 -0.30
C ASN A 3 2.89 27.05 1.05
N GLU A 4 2.36 25.93 1.54
CA GLU A 4 2.75 25.37 2.82
C GLU A 4 4.00 24.52 2.66
N LEU A 5 5.02 24.80 3.48
CA LEU A 5 6.29 24.10 3.46
C LEU A 5 6.56 23.34 4.75
N ASP A 6 5.75 23.50 5.79
CA ASP A 6 6.00 22.87 7.08
C ASP A 6 5.43 21.44 7.17
N TYR A 7 6.18 20.56 7.84
CA TYR A 7 5.79 19.16 8.03
C TYR A 7 4.45 19.00 8.76
N VAL A 8 4.19 19.80 9.81
CA VAL A 8 3.05 19.59 10.72
C VAL A 8 1.70 19.79 10.01
N PRO A 9 1.47 20.90 9.29
CA PRO A 9 0.23 21.09 8.51
C PRO A 9 0.04 20.00 7.44
N TRP A 10 1.11 19.64 6.72
CA TRP A 10 1.05 18.56 5.73
C TRP A 10 0.68 17.22 6.34
N LYS A 11 1.28 16.87 7.49
CA LYS A 11 0.97 15.63 8.20
C LYS A 11 -0.50 15.56 8.60
N ALA A 12 -1.07 16.66 9.08
CA ALA A 12 -2.47 16.73 9.47
C ALA A 12 -3.40 16.52 8.26
N VAL A 13 -3.18 17.26 7.16
CA VAL A 13 -4.02 17.19 5.96
C VAL A 13 -3.95 15.83 5.29
N LEU A 14 -2.75 15.23 5.17
CA LEU A 14 -2.58 13.88 4.61
C LEU A 14 -3.31 12.80 5.43
N GLY A 15 -3.46 13.00 6.74
CA GLY A 15 -4.26 12.14 7.60
C GLY A 15 -5.73 12.13 7.17
N PHE A 16 -6.35 13.29 6.98
CA PHE A 16 -7.74 13.40 6.53
C PHE A 16 -7.94 12.89 5.09
N LEU A 17 -7.03 13.26 4.18
CA LEU A 17 -7.11 12.85 2.78
C LEU A 17 -6.97 11.34 2.58
N SER A 18 -6.28 10.64 3.49
CA SER A 18 -6.16 9.19 3.43
C SER A 18 -7.53 8.49 3.41
N HIS A 19 -8.49 9.00 4.19
CA HIS A 19 -9.85 8.46 4.19
C HIS A 19 -10.56 8.70 2.85
N ILE A 20 -10.46 9.91 2.29
CA ILE A 20 -11.08 10.24 1.00
C ILE A 20 -10.50 9.34 -0.09
N ARG A 21 -9.18 9.18 -0.13
CA ARG A 21 -8.50 8.27 -1.06
C ARG A 21 -9.01 6.83 -0.92
N ASP A 22 -9.11 6.33 0.31
CA ASP A 22 -9.56 4.95 0.56
C ASP A 22 -11.02 4.73 0.10
N MET A 23 -11.89 5.73 0.28
CA MET A 23 -13.26 5.71 -0.23
C MET A 23 -13.32 5.89 -1.74
N PHE A 24 -12.43 6.70 -2.32
CA PHE A 24 -12.45 6.98 -3.75
C PHE A 24 -11.72 5.93 -4.59
N GLY A 25 -11.05 4.94 -4.00
CA GLY A 25 -10.18 4.00 -4.73
C GLY A 25 -10.80 3.28 -5.93
N THR A 26 -12.13 3.11 -5.97
CA THR A 26 -12.90 2.61 -7.14
C THR A 26 -14.04 3.53 -7.55
N TYR A 27 -14.13 4.72 -6.95
CA TYR A 27 -15.14 5.73 -7.25
C TYR A 27 -14.64 6.65 -8.38
N SER A 28 -15.52 7.12 -9.25
CA SER A 28 -15.15 7.96 -10.39
C SER A 28 -14.47 9.28 -10.00
N GLY A 29 -14.72 9.78 -8.79
CA GLY A 29 -14.09 10.99 -8.25
C GLY A 29 -12.59 10.90 -7.94
N TYR A 30 -11.96 9.72 -8.07
CA TYR A 30 -10.53 9.56 -7.80
C TYR A 30 -9.64 10.44 -8.69
N GLY A 31 -10.00 10.60 -9.97
CA GLY A 31 -9.22 11.44 -10.90
C GLY A 31 -9.14 12.91 -10.47
N HIS A 32 -10.24 13.46 -9.96
CA HIS A 32 -10.25 14.83 -9.41
C HIS A 32 -9.42 14.92 -8.12
N LEU A 33 -9.45 13.90 -7.26
CA LEU A 33 -8.59 13.86 -6.07
C LEU A 33 -7.11 13.83 -6.47
N GLU A 34 -6.74 13.00 -7.45
CA GLU A 34 -5.38 12.90 -7.94
C GLU A 34 -4.89 14.25 -8.51
N SER A 35 -5.68 14.87 -9.39
CA SER A 35 -5.36 16.17 -10.00
C SER A 35 -5.22 17.27 -8.95
N TYR A 36 -6.16 17.35 -8.00
CA TYR A 36 -6.08 18.29 -6.87
C TYR A 36 -4.79 18.10 -6.08
N MET A 37 -4.45 16.86 -5.75
CA MET A 37 -3.28 16.56 -4.92
C MET A 37 -1.96 16.81 -5.64
N GLN A 38 -1.88 16.54 -6.93
CA GLN A 38 -0.72 16.91 -7.76
C GLN A 38 -0.44 18.40 -7.67
N GLN A 39 -1.46 19.25 -7.81
CA GLN A 39 -1.29 20.70 -7.71
C GLN A 39 -0.90 21.15 -6.30
N GLN A 40 -1.54 20.60 -5.27
CA GLN A 40 -1.25 21.00 -3.89
C GLN A 40 0.18 20.66 -3.46
N VAL A 41 0.70 19.50 -3.87
CA VAL A 41 2.00 18.98 -3.41
C VAL A 41 3.18 19.54 -4.22
N GLN A 42 2.94 20.06 -5.43
CA GLN A 42 4.00 20.43 -6.37
C GLN A 42 5.03 21.43 -5.81
N THR A 43 4.57 22.48 -5.13
CA THR A 43 5.47 23.48 -4.53
C THR A 43 6.38 22.85 -3.50
N LEU A 44 5.81 22.02 -2.60
CA LEU A 44 6.58 21.32 -1.58
C LEU A 44 7.56 20.33 -2.23
N TYR A 45 7.13 19.59 -3.25
CA TYR A 45 7.97 18.67 -4.02
C TYR A 45 9.21 19.35 -4.58
N ASN A 46 9.03 20.52 -5.19
CA ASN A 46 10.13 21.31 -5.75
C ASN A 46 11.06 21.87 -4.66
N ALA A 47 10.52 22.22 -3.49
CA ALA A 47 11.28 22.82 -2.41
C ALA A 47 12.14 21.81 -1.64
N VAL A 48 11.61 20.64 -1.31
CA VAL A 48 12.30 19.66 -0.45
C VAL A 48 13.23 18.72 -1.25
N GLY A 49 12.87 18.42 -2.50
CA GLY A 49 13.71 17.61 -3.38
C GLY A 49 14.01 16.19 -2.88
N TRP A 50 15.05 15.58 -3.45
CA TRP A 50 15.47 14.19 -3.20
C TRP A 50 16.82 14.07 -2.49
N ASP A 51 17.52 15.19 -2.31
CA ASP A 51 18.76 15.22 -1.56
C ASP A 51 18.43 15.00 -0.09
N ASP A 52 18.84 13.85 0.44
CA ASP A 52 18.50 13.40 1.80
C ASP A 52 19.80 13.08 2.51
N ASP A 53 20.16 13.89 3.49
CA ASP A 53 21.26 13.62 4.40
C ASP A 53 20.70 13.36 5.80
N PRO A 54 20.50 12.09 6.20
CA PRO A 54 19.95 11.74 7.50
C PRO A 54 20.80 12.22 8.68
N GLU A 55 22.09 12.53 8.47
CA GLU A 55 23.02 12.94 9.52
C GLU A 55 22.99 14.46 9.75
N THR A 56 22.85 15.25 8.69
CA THR A 56 22.91 16.73 8.80
C THR A 56 21.57 17.43 8.70
N ASP A 57 20.59 16.84 8.01
CA ASP A 57 19.32 17.52 7.76
C ASP A 57 18.50 17.68 9.05
N PRO A 58 17.86 18.84 9.27
CA PRO A 58 16.92 19.02 10.37
C PRO A 58 15.84 17.93 10.36
N HIS A 59 15.52 17.35 11.52
CA HIS A 59 14.60 16.21 11.60
C HIS A 59 13.22 16.47 10.96
N LEU A 60 12.67 17.69 11.12
CA LEU A 60 11.39 18.06 10.50
C LEU A 60 11.47 18.12 8.98
N GLU A 61 12.62 18.52 8.42
CA GLU A 61 12.85 18.54 6.98
C GLU A 61 12.89 17.12 6.42
N GLN A 62 13.61 16.22 7.08
CA GLN A 62 13.63 14.79 6.72
C GLN A 62 12.22 14.19 6.73
N LEU A 63 11.43 14.44 7.78
CA LEU A 63 10.05 13.96 7.87
C LEU A 63 9.16 14.54 6.77
N ASN A 64 9.39 15.79 6.40
CA ASN A 64 8.67 16.45 5.32
C ASN A 64 9.02 15.82 3.97
N ARG A 65 10.31 15.56 3.71
CA ARG A 65 10.81 14.88 2.53
C ARG A 65 10.17 13.52 2.34
N ILE A 66 10.13 12.71 3.41
CA ILE A 66 9.49 11.39 3.41
C ILE A 66 8.02 11.51 3.00
N ASN A 67 7.25 12.36 3.67
CA ASN A 67 5.82 12.53 3.38
C ASN A 67 5.59 13.05 1.96
N ASN A 68 6.38 14.01 1.53
CA ASN A 68 6.22 14.73 0.28
C ASN A 68 6.53 13.83 -0.93
N ILE A 69 7.68 13.13 -0.91
CA ILE A 69 8.04 12.19 -1.96
C ILE A 69 7.03 11.03 -1.99
N GLU A 70 6.66 10.46 -0.84
CA GLU A 70 5.63 9.41 -0.80
C GLU A 70 4.30 9.91 -1.39
N THR A 71 3.88 11.13 -1.07
CA THR A 71 2.62 11.71 -1.55
C THR A 71 2.67 12.02 -3.05
N SER A 72 3.77 12.60 -3.53
CA SER A 72 3.94 12.97 -4.94
C SER A 72 3.90 11.74 -5.84
N CYS A 73 4.65 10.69 -5.49
CA CYS A 73 4.62 9.43 -6.24
C CYS A 73 3.25 8.73 -6.15
N LYS A 74 2.56 8.84 -5.01
CA LYS A 74 1.21 8.26 -4.79
C LYS A 74 0.14 8.85 -5.68
N TYR A 75 0.24 10.14 -5.96
CA TYR A 75 -0.65 10.85 -6.88
C TYR A 75 -0.01 11.03 -8.25
N SER A 76 0.78 10.05 -8.69
CA SER A 76 1.24 9.91 -10.09
C SER A 76 2.06 11.09 -10.63
N ASN A 77 2.81 11.81 -9.77
CA ASN A 77 3.80 12.78 -10.25
C ASN A 77 4.92 12.05 -11.02
N GLN A 78 5.05 12.33 -12.32
CA GLN A 78 5.94 11.57 -13.21
C GLN A 78 7.42 11.70 -12.83
N ASP A 79 7.91 12.90 -12.47
CA ASP A 79 9.30 13.08 -12.02
C ASP A 79 9.59 12.24 -10.76
N CYS A 80 8.62 12.14 -9.84
CA CYS A 80 8.73 11.28 -8.66
C CYS A 80 8.84 9.79 -9.04
N LEU A 81 7.96 9.32 -9.93
CA LEU A 81 7.95 7.94 -10.39
C LEU A 81 9.23 7.57 -11.14
N ASP A 82 9.73 8.47 -11.99
CA ASP A 82 10.96 8.28 -12.76
C ASP A 82 12.19 8.22 -11.85
N LYS A 83 12.30 9.13 -10.88
CA LYS A 83 13.40 9.12 -9.89
C LYS A 83 13.36 7.90 -8.99
N ALA A 84 12.19 7.51 -8.49
CA ALA A 84 12.05 6.28 -7.72
C ALA A 84 12.48 5.04 -8.54
N SER A 85 12.06 4.96 -9.80
CA SER A 85 12.43 3.87 -10.70
C SER A 85 13.92 3.86 -11.01
N ALA A 86 14.54 5.02 -11.23
CA ALA A 86 15.96 5.15 -11.49
C ALA A 86 16.81 4.72 -10.28
N LEU A 87 16.48 5.19 -9.08
CA LEU A 87 17.18 4.80 -7.84
C LEU A 87 17.03 3.30 -7.55
N TYR A 88 15.84 2.72 -7.77
CA TYR A 88 15.62 1.29 -7.61
C TYR A 88 16.46 0.48 -8.61
N ARG A 89 16.51 0.93 -9.87
CA ARG A 89 17.33 0.31 -10.91
C ARG A 89 18.82 0.39 -10.59
N GLN A 90 19.30 1.54 -10.12
CA GLN A 90 20.68 1.69 -9.68
C GLN A 90 21.00 0.73 -8.52
N TYR A 91 20.06 0.53 -7.58
CA TYR A 91 20.24 -0.47 -6.54
C TYR A 91 20.34 -1.89 -7.10
N MET A 92 19.51 -2.23 -8.10
CA MET A 92 19.60 -3.53 -8.78
C MET A 92 20.94 -3.72 -9.50
N GLU A 93 21.47 -2.68 -10.15
CA GLU A 93 22.74 -2.71 -10.88
C GLU A 93 23.94 -2.85 -9.93
N ASN A 94 23.87 -2.21 -8.75
CA ASN A 94 24.90 -2.30 -7.71
C ASN A 94 24.87 -3.60 -6.89
N ASP A 95 23.90 -4.49 -7.11
CA ASP A 95 23.83 -5.75 -6.38
C ASP A 95 25.05 -6.63 -6.69
N VAL A 96 25.71 -7.15 -5.65
CA VAL A 96 26.99 -7.91 -5.74
C VAL A 96 26.95 -9.06 -6.75
N ASN A 97 25.77 -9.62 -7.01
CA ASN A 97 25.58 -10.71 -7.98
C ASN A 97 25.56 -10.27 -9.45
N ASN A 98 25.56 -8.96 -9.72
CA ASN A 98 25.72 -8.37 -11.06
C ASN A 98 27.14 -7.82 -11.28
N THR A 99 27.99 -7.87 -10.24
CA THR A 99 29.39 -7.43 -10.31
C THR A 99 30.30 -8.58 -9.89
N GLU A 100 30.54 -9.52 -10.82
CA GLU A 100 31.33 -10.75 -10.60
C GLU A 100 32.75 -10.50 -10.03
N ASP A 101 33.26 -9.27 -10.14
CA ASP A 101 34.63 -8.90 -9.75
C ASP A 101 34.76 -8.03 -8.48
N ARG A 102 33.70 -7.83 -7.66
CA ARG A 102 33.80 -7.01 -6.43
C ARG A 102 33.08 -7.65 -5.24
N ALA A 103 33.85 -8.37 -4.42
CA ALA A 103 33.34 -9.17 -3.31
C ALA A 103 32.66 -8.40 -2.15
N ASP A 104 32.77 -7.06 -2.10
CA ASP A 104 32.49 -6.32 -0.85
C ASP A 104 31.50 -5.14 -0.99
N TYR A 105 30.69 -5.05 -2.06
CA TYR A 105 29.97 -3.81 -2.38
C TYR A 105 28.47 -3.98 -2.67
N ASP A 106 27.65 -4.44 -1.71
CA ASP A 106 26.19 -4.21 -1.79
C ASP A 106 25.90 -2.74 -1.44
N ILE A 107 26.12 -1.83 -2.39
CA ILE A 107 25.76 -0.43 -2.20
C ILE A 107 24.34 -0.20 -2.65
N ASN A 108 23.48 -0.17 -1.65
CA ASN A 108 22.18 0.44 -1.75
C ASN A 108 22.34 1.98 -1.75
N PRO A 109 22.15 2.66 -2.91
CA PRO A 109 22.30 4.11 -2.99
C PRO A 109 21.14 4.86 -2.34
N ILE A 110 20.11 4.13 -1.85
CA ILE A 110 18.88 4.70 -1.33
C ILE A 110 19.04 4.92 0.18
N THR A 111 18.89 6.17 0.61
CA THR A 111 18.95 6.55 2.01
C THR A 111 17.81 5.90 2.81
N PRO A 112 17.98 5.67 4.13
CA PRO A 112 16.96 5.02 4.96
C PRO A 112 15.56 5.64 4.86
N ASN A 113 15.48 6.97 4.77
CA ASN A 113 14.23 7.73 4.69
C ASN A 113 13.45 7.45 3.39
N LEU A 114 14.17 7.21 2.28
CA LEU A 114 13.57 7.07 0.96
C LEU A 114 13.27 5.62 0.55
N LYS A 115 13.84 4.61 1.25
CA LYS A 115 13.70 3.19 0.90
C LYS A 115 12.25 2.75 0.71
N LYS A 116 11.35 3.18 1.60
CA LYS A 116 9.94 2.76 1.54
C LYS A 116 9.29 3.20 0.23
N THR A 117 9.51 4.44 -0.14
CA THR A 117 8.95 5.04 -1.35
C THR A 117 9.63 4.46 -2.59
N VAL A 118 10.96 4.47 -2.64
CA VAL A 118 11.73 3.98 -3.79
C VAL A 118 11.45 2.50 -4.07
N TYR A 119 11.42 1.64 -3.06
CA TYR A 119 11.14 0.21 -3.28
C TYR A 119 9.72 -0.02 -3.78
N CYS A 120 8.73 0.68 -3.20
CA CYS A 120 7.33 0.54 -3.59
C CYS A 120 7.13 0.99 -5.04
N TYR A 121 7.58 2.20 -5.40
CA TYR A 121 7.35 2.75 -6.74
C TYR A 121 8.26 2.13 -7.81
N GLY A 122 9.49 1.71 -7.46
CA GLY A 122 10.33 0.92 -8.36
C GLY A 122 9.68 -0.41 -8.76
N ILE A 123 9.02 -1.10 -7.82
CA ILE A 123 8.25 -2.33 -8.11
C ILE A 123 6.92 -2.02 -8.80
N GLN A 124 6.26 -0.92 -8.43
CA GLN A 124 4.98 -0.51 -9.01
C GLN A 124 5.10 -0.22 -10.51
N GLU A 125 6.13 0.57 -10.89
CA GLU A 125 6.39 0.96 -12.28
C GLU A 125 7.15 -0.12 -13.06
N GLY A 126 7.77 -1.08 -12.37
CA GLY A 126 8.47 -2.21 -12.96
C GLY A 126 7.59 -3.39 -13.39
N GLY A 127 8.25 -4.53 -13.57
CA GLY A 127 7.66 -5.80 -13.91
C GLY A 127 8.22 -6.94 -13.08
N GLN A 128 8.32 -8.12 -13.69
CA GLN A 128 8.79 -9.33 -13.00
C GLN A 128 10.25 -9.20 -12.54
N LYS A 129 11.10 -8.49 -13.29
CA LYS A 129 12.52 -8.33 -12.96
C LYS A 129 12.71 -7.57 -11.65
N GLU A 130 12.06 -6.42 -11.52
CA GLU A 130 12.08 -5.56 -10.33
C GLU A 130 11.47 -6.29 -9.13
N TRP A 131 10.33 -6.96 -9.33
CA TRP A 131 9.69 -7.72 -8.26
C TRP A 131 10.56 -8.88 -7.77
N ASN A 132 11.17 -9.65 -8.68
CA ASN A 132 12.04 -10.77 -8.31
C ASN A 132 13.28 -10.29 -7.54
N PHE A 133 13.84 -9.14 -7.89
CA PHE A 133 14.93 -8.53 -7.12
C PHE A 133 14.49 -8.18 -5.69
N GLY A 134 13.33 -7.52 -5.53
CA GLY A 134 12.77 -7.25 -4.20
C GLY A 134 12.51 -8.53 -3.39
N TRP A 135 12.03 -9.59 -4.04
CA TRP A 135 11.80 -10.90 -3.40
C TRP A 135 13.10 -11.54 -2.93
N LYS A 136 14.15 -11.49 -3.77
CA LYS A 136 15.49 -11.95 -3.41
C LYS A 136 16.01 -11.22 -2.17
N LYS A 137 15.97 -9.88 -2.18
CA LYS A 137 16.42 -9.05 -1.04
C LYS A 137 15.61 -9.31 0.23
N PHE A 138 14.30 -9.57 0.10
CA PHE A 138 13.47 -10.00 1.22
C PHE A 138 13.95 -11.33 1.83
N THR A 139 14.28 -12.31 1.00
CA THR A 139 14.73 -13.64 1.48
C THR A 139 16.15 -13.65 2.05
N GLU A 140 17.01 -12.73 1.62
CA GLU A 140 18.40 -12.61 2.08
C GLU A 140 18.52 -11.88 3.43
N ASP A 141 17.77 -10.79 3.64
CA ASP A 141 17.87 -9.95 4.84
C ASP A 141 16.64 -10.04 5.74
N LYS A 142 16.73 -10.90 6.77
CA LYS A 142 15.65 -11.12 7.72
C LYS A 142 15.32 -9.93 8.62
N THR A 143 16.18 -8.91 8.68
CA THR A 143 15.98 -7.73 9.54
C THR A 143 15.06 -6.68 8.92
N LYS A 144 14.87 -6.71 7.59
CA LYS A 144 14.10 -5.70 6.83
C LYS A 144 12.79 -6.25 6.24
N HIS A 145 12.16 -7.24 6.86
CA HIS A 145 10.97 -7.88 6.29
C HIS A 145 9.83 -6.90 5.96
N SER A 146 9.47 -5.99 6.88
CA SER A 146 8.25 -5.18 6.75
C SER A 146 8.25 -4.22 5.55
N ILE A 147 9.40 -3.62 5.22
CA ILE A 147 9.53 -2.66 4.12
C ILE A 147 9.41 -3.38 2.76
N TRP A 148 10.02 -4.56 2.64
CA TRP A 148 9.95 -5.36 1.43
C TRP A 148 8.57 -5.96 1.21
N LEU A 149 7.91 -6.47 2.25
CA LEU A 149 6.53 -6.95 2.13
C LEU A 149 5.61 -5.84 1.60
N LYS A 150 5.76 -4.60 2.09
CA LYS A 150 4.99 -3.47 1.58
C LYS A 150 5.32 -3.16 0.13
N ALA A 151 6.60 -3.12 -0.23
CA ALA A 151 7.06 -2.80 -1.58
C ALA A 151 6.61 -3.85 -2.62
N LEU A 152 6.73 -5.13 -2.30
CA LEU A 152 6.31 -6.25 -3.16
C LEU A 152 4.80 -6.22 -3.44
N SER A 153 4.00 -5.74 -2.48
CA SER A 153 2.56 -5.52 -2.66
C SER A 153 2.21 -4.30 -3.51
N CYS A 154 3.17 -3.43 -3.86
CA CYS A 154 2.91 -2.25 -4.70
C CYS A 154 2.83 -2.57 -6.20
N SER A 155 3.12 -3.80 -6.64
CA SER A 155 3.05 -4.14 -8.07
C SER A 155 1.68 -3.81 -8.69
N LYS A 156 1.68 -3.28 -9.91
CA LYS A 156 0.46 -3.10 -10.73
C LYS A 156 0.06 -4.36 -11.51
N ARG A 157 0.86 -5.45 -11.47
CA ARG A 157 0.62 -6.66 -12.27
C ARG A 157 -0.25 -7.67 -11.50
N PRO A 158 -1.49 -7.95 -11.94
CA PRO A 158 -2.41 -8.84 -11.20
C PRO A 158 -1.82 -10.23 -10.93
N TRP A 159 -1.15 -10.83 -11.93
CA TRP A 159 -0.57 -12.16 -11.80
C TRP A 159 0.59 -12.22 -10.79
N ILE A 160 1.35 -11.12 -10.63
CA ILE A 160 2.41 -11.02 -9.61
C ILE A 160 1.81 -10.95 -8.22
N LEU A 161 0.78 -10.10 -8.03
CA LEU A 161 0.07 -9.98 -6.75
C LEU A 161 -0.61 -11.30 -6.36
N ASN A 162 -1.24 -11.98 -7.32
CA ASN A 162 -1.86 -13.29 -7.09
C ASN A 162 -0.83 -14.34 -6.69
N ARG A 163 0.32 -14.41 -7.39
CA ARG A 163 1.44 -15.27 -6.99
C ARG A 163 1.92 -14.97 -5.58
N PHE A 164 2.01 -13.68 -5.22
CA PHE A 164 2.45 -13.26 -3.89
C PHE A 164 1.46 -13.66 -2.77
N LEU A 165 0.15 -13.60 -3.05
CA LEU A 165 -0.87 -14.14 -2.15
C LEU A 165 -0.65 -15.63 -1.89
N TYR A 166 -0.40 -16.44 -2.92
CA TYR A 166 -0.10 -17.86 -2.72
C TYR A 166 1.24 -18.11 -2.00
N TYR A 167 2.24 -17.26 -2.17
CA TYR A 167 3.47 -17.33 -1.37
C TYR A 167 3.16 -17.17 0.11
N SER A 168 2.15 -16.38 0.50
CA SER A 168 1.78 -16.20 1.91
C SER A 168 1.44 -17.50 2.65
N LEU A 169 1.04 -18.57 1.95
CA LEU A 169 0.77 -19.88 2.55
C LEU A 169 2.00 -20.80 2.60
N ASN A 170 3.12 -20.38 2.02
CA ASN A 170 4.35 -21.16 1.98
C ASN A 170 5.26 -20.84 3.18
N THR A 171 5.41 -21.80 4.10
CA THR A 171 6.23 -21.65 5.31
C THR A 171 7.74 -21.77 5.09
N THR A 172 8.20 -22.19 3.90
CA THR A 172 9.63 -22.39 3.63
C THR A 172 10.43 -21.08 3.73
N HIS A 173 9.82 -19.96 3.33
CA HIS A 173 10.49 -18.66 3.29
C HIS A 173 9.79 -17.59 4.13
N LEU A 174 8.65 -17.88 4.75
CA LEU A 174 7.82 -16.89 5.44
C LEU A 174 7.40 -17.36 6.84
N ALA A 175 7.51 -16.45 7.80
CA ALA A 175 6.88 -16.62 9.10
C ALA A 175 5.37 -16.39 8.98
N LYS A 176 4.55 -17.07 9.80
CA LYS A 176 3.08 -16.91 9.78
C LYS A 176 2.60 -15.46 9.96
N ARG A 177 3.38 -14.63 10.67
CA ARG A 177 3.11 -13.19 10.84
C ARG A 177 3.23 -12.44 9.52
N ASP A 178 4.20 -12.80 8.69
CA ASP A 178 4.43 -12.15 7.39
C ASP A 178 3.30 -12.50 6.42
N SER A 179 2.75 -13.71 6.51
CA SER A 179 1.62 -14.16 5.70
C SER A 179 0.39 -13.24 5.82
N SER A 180 -0.03 -12.88 7.04
CA SER A 180 -1.19 -12.00 7.23
C SER A 180 -0.89 -10.56 6.80
N VAL A 181 0.38 -10.13 6.94
CA VAL A 181 0.84 -8.82 6.47
C VAL A 181 0.82 -8.74 4.94
N ILE A 182 1.22 -9.80 4.23
CA ILE A 182 1.15 -9.87 2.77
C ILE A 182 -0.30 -9.68 2.30
N ILE A 183 -1.22 -10.49 2.83
CA ILE A 183 -2.64 -10.46 2.44
C ILE A 183 -3.23 -9.06 2.68
N LYS A 184 -2.90 -8.44 3.83
CA LYS A 184 -3.30 -7.07 4.16
C LYS A 184 -2.72 -6.03 3.20
N TYR A 185 -1.45 -6.12 2.84
CA TYR A 185 -0.85 -5.13 1.95
C TYR A 185 -1.31 -5.27 0.51
N VAL A 186 -1.58 -6.50 0.05
CA VAL A 186 -2.21 -6.71 -1.25
C VAL A 186 -3.66 -6.21 -1.25
N SER A 187 -4.43 -6.36 -0.16
CA SER A 187 -5.80 -5.82 -0.10
C SER A 187 -5.87 -4.28 -0.15
N GLN A 188 -4.79 -3.61 0.28
CA GLN A 188 -4.65 -2.15 0.21
C GLN A 188 -4.21 -1.64 -1.17
N ASN A 189 -3.81 -2.52 -2.09
CA ASN A 189 -3.46 -2.16 -3.46
C ASN A 189 -4.75 -2.07 -4.30
N ALA A 190 -4.90 -1.03 -5.15
CA ALA A 190 -6.09 -0.84 -5.97
C ALA A 190 -6.40 -2.05 -6.89
N VAL A 191 -5.38 -2.64 -7.50
CA VAL A 191 -5.47 -3.87 -8.30
C VAL A 191 -5.61 -5.10 -7.39
N GLY A 192 -4.89 -5.11 -6.27
CA GLY A 192 -4.82 -6.24 -5.34
C GLY A 192 -6.07 -6.45 -4.48
N ARG A 193 -6.91 -5.43 -4.28
CA ARG A 193 -8.09 -5.47 -3.41
C ARG A 193 -9.02 -6.64 -3.73
N ALA A 194 -9.45 -6.75 -5.00
CA ALA A 194 -10.32 -7.85 -5.43
C ALA A 194 -9.62 -9.21 -5.38
N LEU A 195 -8.32 -9.26 -5.71
CA LEU A 195 -7.52 -10.47 -5.67
C LEU A 195 -7.40 -11.02 -4.25
N ALA A 196 -7.10 -10.15 -3.27
CA ALA A 196 -6.96 -10.53 -1.87
C ALA A 196 -8.30 -11.03 -1.29
N TRP A 197 -9.41 -10.39 -1.62
CA TRP A 197 -10.74 -10.87 -1.20
C TRP A 197 -11.07 -12.24 -1.79
N ASN A 198 -10.86 -12.42 -3.10
CA ASN A 198 -11.10 -13.71 -3.77
C ASN A 198 -10.21 -14.80 -3.19
N PHE A 199 -8.93 -14.51 -2.95
CA PHE A 199 -8.00 -15.42 -2.30
C PHE A 199 -8.48 -15.83 -0.91
N VAL A 200 -8.85 -14.87 -0.04
CA VAL A 200 -9.34 -15.20 1.30
C VAL A 200 -10.62 -16.03 1.26
N ARG A 201 -11.54 -15.75 0.33
CA ARG A 201 -12.76 -16.55 0.17
C ARG A 201 -12.46 -17.98 -0.27
N ASN A 202 -11.62 -18.14 -1.29
CA ASN A 202 -11.34 -19.43 -1.90
C ASN A 202 -10.44 -20.31 -1.04
N GLU A 203 -9.50 -19.70 -0.31
CA GLU A 203 -8.51 -20.40 0.51
C GLU A 203 -8.86 -20.36 2.01
N TRP A 204 -10.10 -20.03 2.37
CA TRP A 204 -10.45 -19.81 3.78
C TRP A 204 -10.15 -21.02 4.68
N ASP A 205 -10.47 -22.22 4.22
CA ASP A 205 -10.21 -23.44 5.00
C ASP A 205 -8.72 -23.75 5.11
N ASN A 206 -7.96 -23.57 4.02
CA ASN A 206 -6.50 -23.68 4.01
C ASN A 206 -5.85 -22.64 4.94
N LEU A 207 -6.36 -21.41 4.97
CA LEU A 207 -5.92 -20.35 5.88
C LEU A 207 -6.19 -20.74 7.34
N LYS A 208 -7.39 -21.27 7.67
CA LYS A 208 -7.68 -21.76 9.02
C LYS A 208 -6.71 -22.84 9.43
N GLU A 209 -6.49 -23.85 8.59
CA GLU A 209 -5.55 -24.93 8.88
C GLU A 209 -4.12 -24.39 9.07
N TYR A 210 -3.65 -23.54 8.14
CA TYR A 210 -2.34 -22.90 8.20
C TYR A 210 -2.09 -22.16 9.52
N TYR A 211 -3.12 -21.49 10.04
CA TYR A 211 -3.02 -20.70 11.27
C TYR A 211 -3.29 -21.48 12.57
N GLY A 212 -3.49 -22.80 12.50
CA GLY A 212 -3.63 -23.68 13.67
C GLY A 212 -5.02 -24.27 13.88
N GLY A 213 -5.86 -24.32 12.85
CA GLY A 213 -7.18 -24.94 12.89
C GLY A 213 -8.09 -24.29 13.93
N ASP A 214 -8.71 -25.10 14.79
CA ASP A 214 -9.67 -24.64 15.81
C ASP A 214 -9.03 -23.79 16.93
N GLU A 215 -7.70 -23.67 16.98
CA GLU A 215 -7.00 -22.72 17.87
C GLU A 215 -6.99 -21.27 17.33
N LEU A 216 -7.96 -20.91 16.48
CA LEU A 216 -8.23 -19.56 15.95
C LEU A 216 -8.11 -18.45 17.00
N SER A 217 -8.42 -18.74 18.27
CA SER A 217 -8.33 -17.80 19.40
C SER A 217 -6.93 -17.26 19.67
N LYS A 218 -5.88 -17.97 19.26
CA LYS A 218 -4.47 -17.59 19.51
C LYS A 218 -3.84 -16.83 18.34
N ASN A 219 -4.49 -16.76 17.16
CA ASN A 219 -3.91 -16.12 15.97
C ASN A 219 -4.57 -14.79 15.62
N THR A 220 -3.94 -13.69 16.03
CA THR A 220 -4.43 -12.34 15.74
C THR A 220 -4.42 -11.99 14.25
N GLY A 221 -3.55 -12.63 13.45
CA GLY A 221 -3.50 -12.43 11.99
C GLY A 221 -4.77 -12.89 11.31
N LEU A 222 -5.16 -14.15 11.53
CA LEU A 222 -6.38 -14.71 10.97
C LEU A 222 -7.65 -14.03 11.53
N GLN A 223 -7.66 -13.68 12.81
CA GLN A 223 -8.77 -12.95 13.43
C GLN A 223 -9.04 -11.59 12.78
N ASN A 224 -7.99 -10.84 12.42
CA ASN A 224 -8.13 -9.54 11.79
C ASN A 224 -8.25 -9.62 10.26
N MET A 225 -7.95 -10.77 9.65
CA MET A 225 -7.83 -10.92 8.19
C MET A 225 -9.07 -10.42 7.44
N ILE A 226 -10.27 -10.83 7.85
CA ILE A 226 -11.51 -10.38 7.20
C ILE A 226 -11.65 -8.86 7.31
N SER A 227 -11.42 -8.29 8.49
CA SER A 227 -11.47 -6.84 8.68
C SER A 227 -10.42 -6.09 7.87
N ASP A 228 -9.21 -6.66 7.70
CA ASP A 228 -8.12 -6.06 6.94
C ASP A 228 -8.39 -6.11 5.42
N VAL A 229 -8.92 -7.21 4.89
CA VAL A 229 -9.20 -7.34 3.44
C VAL A 229 -10.45 -6.59 3.00
N THR A 230 -11.41 -6.38 3.91
CA THR A 230 -12.66 -5.66 3.63
C THR A 230 -12.66 -4.21 4.11
N ALA A 231 -11.54 -3.70 4.64
CA ALA A 231 -11.47 -2.38 5.29
C ALA A 231 -11.98 -1.22 4.40
N ASN A 232 -11.74 -1.32 3.09
CA ASN A 232 -12.08 -0.29 2.11
C ASN A 232 -13.37 -0.59 1.33
N PHE A 233 -14.05 -1.71 1.62
CA PHE A 233 -15.34 -2.04 1.01
C PHE A 233 -16.36 -0.95 1.31
N ASN A 234 -17.06 -0.50 0.27
CA ASN A 234 -17.88 0.69 0.31
C ASN A 234 -19.05 0.64 -0.69
N THR A 235 -19.37 -0.54 -1.22
CA THR A 235 -20.54 -0.76 -2.09
C THR A 235 -21.52 -1.78 -1.47
N PRO A 236 -22.83 -1.69 -1.78
CA PRO A 236 -23.81 -2.68 -1.34
C PRO A 236 -23.48 -4.12 -1.78
N LEU A 237 -22.93 -4.28 -3.00
CA LEU A 237 -22.52 -5.59 -3.51
C LEU A 237 -21.38 -6.20 -2.67
N GLU A 238 -20.38 -5.41 -2.30
CA GLU A 238 -19.30 -5.86 -1.42
C GLU A 238 -19.79 -6.25 -0.01
N LEU A 239 -20.81 -5.54 0.50
CA LEU A 239 -21.46 -5.91 1.75
C LEU A 239 -22.18 -7.26 1.62
N GLN A 240 -22.93 -7.45 0.52
CA GLN A 240 -23.62 -8.70 0.23
C GLN A 240 -22.62 -9.87 0.12
N ASP A 241 -21.51 -9.65 -0.58
CA ASP A 241 -20.43 -10.64 -0.72
C ASP A 241 -19.87 -11.06 0.64
N LEU A 242 -19.64 -10.11 1.57
CA LEU A 242 -19.16 -10.43 2.91
C LEU A 242 -20.20 -11.21 3.72
N LEU A 243 -21.48 -10.81 3.63
CA LEU A 243 -22.57 -11.48 4.34
C LEU A 243 -22.75 -12.93 3.87
N ALA A 244 -22.78 -13.14 2.54
CA ALA A 244 -22.84 -14.46 1.93
C ALA A 244 -21.62 -15.32 2.30
N PHE A 245 -20.43 -14.72 2.36
CA PHE A 245 -19.25 -15.44 2.83
C PHE A 245 -19.41 -15.96 4.26
N GLY A 246 -20.10 -15.25 5.14
CA GLY A 246 -20.25 -15.63 6.54
C GLY A 246 -21.50 -16.42 6.93
N GLU A 247 -22.45 -16.65 6.01
CA GLU A 247 -23.77 -17.26 6.31
C GLU A 247 -23.67 -18.61 7.04
N ASP A 248 -22.78 -19.49 6.57
CA ASP A 248 -22.57 -20.84 7.12
C ASP A 248 -21.27 -21.00 7.92
N LYS A 249 -20.61 -19.90 8.29
CA LYS A 249 -19.28 -19.95 8.92
C LYS A 249 -19.31 -19.64 10.40
N ASP A 250 -18.73 -20.53 11.20
CA ASP A 250 -18.34 -20.21 12.57
C ASP A 250 -16.98 -19.52 12.58
N PHE A 251 -16.99 -18.22 12.90
CA PHE A 251 -15.77 -17.43 13.05
C PHE A 251 -15.13 -17.56 14.44
N GLY A 252 -15.76 -18.25 15.38
CA GLY A 252 -15.29 -18.43 16.75
C GLY A 252 -14.85 -17.10 17.38
N SER A 253 -13.57 -17.04 17.80
CA SER A 253 -12.95 -15.83 18.36
C SER A 253 -12.95 -14.60 17.43
N ALA A 254 -13.03 -14.79 16.11
CA ALA A 254 -13.04 -13.71 15.11
C ALA A 254 -14.44 -13.13 14.88
N LYS A 255 -15.50 -13.66 15.52
CA LYS A 255 -16.90 -13.19 15.36
C LYS A 255 -17.06 -11.68 15.59
N SER A 256 -16.37 -11.13 16.59
CA SER A 256 -16.40 -9.69 16.88
C SER A 256 -15.77 -8.85 15.75
N LYS A 257 -14.71 -9.37 15.13
CA LYS A 257 -14.00 -8.74 14.00
C LYS A 257 -14.82 -8.80 12.74
N TYR A 258 -15.47 -9.92 12.47
CA TYR A 258 -16.43 -10.07 11.38
C TYR A 258 -17.59 -9.07 11.52
N ALA A 259 -18.22 -8.98 12.69
CA ALA A 259 -19.28 -8.00 12.94
C ALA A 259 -18.80 -6.54 12.80
N LYS A 260 -17.55 -6.26 13.20
CA LYS A 260 -16.93 -4.93 13.02
C LYS A 260 -16.69 -4.62 11.54
N ALA A 261 -16.29 -5.60 10.73
CA ALA A 261 -16.13 -5.45 9.30
C ALA A 261 -17.46 -5.05 8.65
N ILE A 262 -18.55 -5.77 8.92
CA ILE A 262 -19.90 -5.43 8.43
C ILE A 262 -20.28 -3.98 8.76
N LYS A 263 -20.14 -3.57 10.03
CA LYS A 263 -20.44 -2.19 10.46
C LYS A 263 -19.58 -1.15 9.75
N LYS A 264 -18.30 -1.45 9.53
CA LYS A 264 -17.37 -0.58 8.82
C LYS A 264 -17.80 -0.39 7.36
N ILE A 265 -18.17 -1.46 6.67
CA ILE A 265 -18.67 -1.39 5.29
C ILE A 265 -19.96 -0.57 5.21
N GLN A 266 -20.91 -0.80 6.12
CA GLN A 266 -22.14 0.00 6.18
C GLN A 266 -21.85 1.50 6.38
N THR A 267 -20.88 1.83 7.24
CA THR A 267 -20.44 3.21 7.45
C THR A 267 -19.78 3.80 6.19
N ASN A 268 -18.97 3.01 5.49
CA ASN A 268 -18.33 3.43 4.25
C ASN A 268 -19.36 3.64 3.12
N ILE A 269 -20.36 2.75 2.98
CA ILE A 269 -21.48 2.91 2.03
C ILE A 269 -22.24 4.20 2.32
N ALA A 270 -22.62 4.43 3.59
CA ALA A 270 -23.31 5.65 3.98
C ALA A 270 -22.46 6.90 3.68
N TRP A 271 -21.13 6.82 3.83
CA TRP A 271 -20.26 7.94 3.45
C TRP A 271 -20.28 8.20 1.94
N ILE A 272 -20.22 7.14 1.12
CA ILE A 272 -20.28 7.25 -0.35
C ILE A 272 -21.61 7.90 -0.77
N GLU A 273 -22.73 7.42 -0.24
CA GLU A 273 -24.07 7.90 -0.59
C GLU A 273 -24.29 9.36 -0.21
N ASN A 274 -23.78 9.78 0.96
CA ASN A 274 -24.04 11.12 1.49
C ASN A 274 -23.03 12.18 1.07
N TYR A 275 -21.76 11.82 0.80
CA TYR A 275 -20.68 12.79 0.68
C TYR A 275 -19.83 12.67 -0.59
N ALA A 276 -19.72 11.49 -1.21
CA ALA A 276 -18.75 11.30 -2.29
C ALA A 276 -18.97 12.24 -3.48
N LYS A 277 -20.22 12.45 -3.87
CA LYS A 277 -20.58 13.38 -4.97
C LYS A 277 -20.15 14.81 -4.64
N THR A 278 -20.52 15.32 -3.47
CA THR A 278 -20.20 16.68 -3.02
C THR A 278 -18.69 16.90 -2.94
N VAL A 279 -17.96 15.92 -2.39
CA VAL A 279 -16.49 15.98 -2.30
C VAL A 279 -15.86 15.96 -3.68
N SER A 280 -16.33 15.10 -4.59
CA SER A 280 -15.84 15.02 -5.97
C SER A 280 -16.03 16.35 -6.71
N GLN A 281 -17.21 16.95 -6.63
CA GLN A 281 -17.51 18.25 -7.26
C GLN A 281 -16.67 19.39 -6.68
N TRP A 282 -16.40 19.36 -5.36
CA TRP A 282 -15.51 20.34 -4.74
C TRP A 282 -14.08 20.20 -5.26
N LEU A 283 -13.56 18.97 -5.38
CA LEU A 283 -12.21 18.70 -5.89
C LEU A 283 -12.07 19.16 -7.35
N GLU A 284 -13.07 18.87 -8.17
CA GLU A 284 -13.16 19.31 -9.57
C GLU A 284 -13.17 20.83 -9.68
N GLY A 285 -13.97 21.53 -8.88
CA GLY A 285 -14.01 23.00 -8.89
C GLY A 285 -12.75 23.66 -8.32
N ALA A 286 -12.02 22.99 -7.43
CA ALA A 286 -10.79 23.51 -6.83
C ALA A 286 -9.60 23.49 -7.81
N VAL A 287 -9.58 22.52 -8.73
CA VAL A 287 -8.62 22.43 -9.83
C VAL A 287 -9.37 22.02 -11.09
N PRO A 288 -9.92 22.98 -11.85
CA PRO A 288 -10.50 22.68 -13.16
C PRO A 288 -9.43 21.97 -14.00
N MET A 289 -9.74 20.78 -14.52
CA MET A 289 -8.82 20.12 -15.44
C MET A 289 -8.69 21.01 -16.68
N ASP A 290 -7.47 21.36 -17.06
CA ASP A 290 -7.23 22.12 -18.29
C ASP A 290 -7.75 21.29 -19.48
N GLY A 291 -8.94 21.63 -20.01
CA GLY A 291 -9.46 21.08 -21.27
C GLY A 291 -10.86 20.45 -21.29
N GLU A 292 -11.87 21.06 -20.66
CA GLU A 292 -13.27 20.93 -21.09
C GLU A 292 -13.90 22.31 -21.40
#